data_AF-A0A349B5P0-F1
#
_entry.id   AF-A0A349B5P0-F1
#
_cell.length_a   1.000
_cell.length_b   1.000
_cell.length_c   1.000
_cell.angle_alpha   90.00
_cell.angle_beta   90.00
_cell.angle_gamma   90.00
#
_symmetry.space_group_name_H-M   'P 1'
#
loop_
_entity.id
_entity.type
_entity.pdbx_description
1 polymer ?
#
loop_
_entity_poly.entity_id
_entity_poly.type
_entity_poly.pdbx_seq_one_letter_code
_entity_poly.pdbx_strand_id
1 'polypeptide(L)'
;AALKALGYDSESNLSVDLEGCPDAEVLAYAAQHRRVIVTKNTDLVLICCEAEHPVIWYRPKGRESFAVQVITFFTFGGEWESLLASADAVQQGKTNAHALTFAQVRQRVVRRMRRTQRERTARYRAERDGQQSLDDD
;
A
#
# COMPACT_ATOMS: atom_id res chain seq x y z
N ALA A 1 10.54 12.52 14.04
CA ALA A 1 10.58 13.99 14.28
C ALA A 1 9.56 14.80 13.46
N ALA A 2 8.34 14.31 13.22
CA ALA A 2 7.19 15.11 12.78
C ALA A 2 5.89 14.39 13.15
N LEU A 3 5.90 13.06 13.01
CA LEU A 3 4.91 12.14 13.54
C LEU A 3 4.74 12.21 15.06
N LYS A 4 5.82 12.43 15.83
CA LYS A 4 5.77 12.69 17.28
C LYS A 4 4.96 13.95 17.62
N ALA A 5 4.98 14.97 16.76
CA ALA A 5 4.15 16.17 16.90
C ALA A 5 2.67 15.89 16.57
N LEU A 6 2.40 14.89 15.72
CA LEU A 6 1.07 14.34 15.44
C LEU A 6 0.65 13.25 16.46
N GLY A 7 1.46 13.00 17.48
CA GLY A 7 1.20 12.02 18.55
C GLY A 7 1.52 10.56 18.21
N TYR A 8 2.12 10.29 17.05
CA TYR A 8 2.53 8.95 16.62
C TYR A 8 3.90 8.58 17.21
N ASP A 9 4.01 7.37 17.75
CA ASP A 9 5.26 6.84 18.30
C ASP A 9 6.14 6.28 17.18
N SER A 10 7.25 6.97 16.90
CA SER A 10 8.28 6.57 15.93
C SER A 10 9.45 5.78 16.55
N GLU A 11 9.50 5.66 17.88
CA GLU A 11 10.65 5.08 18.59
C GLU A 11 10.48 3.57 18.85
N SER A 12 9.24 3.07 18.85
CA SER A 12 8.96 1.64 18.94
C SER A 12 8.68 1.03 17.56
N ASN A 13 9.72 0.56 16.85
CA ASN A 13 9.57 -0.22 15.62
C ASN A 13 9.12 -1.66 15.89
N LEU A 14 8.04 -1.84 16.66
CA LEU A 14 7.41 -3.14 16.83
C LEU A 14 6.59 -3.44 15.56
N SER A 15 7.14 -4.30 14.71
CA SER A 15 6.36 -5.00 13.71
C SER A 15 5.41 -5.96 14.44
N VAL A 16 4.12 -5.64 14.45
CA VAL A 16 3.09 -6.57 14.89
C VAL A 16 2.70 -7.36 13.67
N ASP A 17 2.88 -8.69 13.73
CA ASP A 17 2.35 -9.56 12.70
C ASP A 17 0.83 -9.65 12.87
N LEU A 18 0.11 -9.08 11.91
CA LEU A 18 -1.35 -9.07 11.85
C LEU A 18 -1.82 -9.92 10.65
N GLU A 19 -1.02 -10.90 10.23
CA GLU A 19 -1.40 -11.81 9.15
C GLU A 19 -2.69 -12.55 9.52
N GLY A 20 -3.71 -12.42 8.67
CA GLY A 20 -5.04 -13.00 8.89
C GLY A 20 -6.01 -12.13 9.72
N CYS A 21 -5.56 -11.01 10.28
CA CYS A 21 -6.46 -10.06 10.94
C CYS A 21 -7.36 -9.33 9.92
N PRO A 22 -8.64 -9.11 10.21
CA PRO A 22 -9.50 -8.25 9.40
C PRO A 22 -8.94 -6.82 9.31
N ASP A 23 -9.05 -6.19 8.14
CA ASP A 23 -8.54 -4.83 7.89
C ASP A 23 -9.08 -3.80 8.89
N ALA A 24 -10.32 -3.96 9.37
CA ALA A 24 -10.92 -3.09 10.39
C ALA A 24 -10.24 -3.20 11.77
N GLU A 25 -9.80 -4.40 12.15
CA GLU A 25 -9.07 -4.62 13.42
C GLU A 25 -7.66 -4.05 13.33
N VAL A 26 -7.00 -4.20 12.18
CA VAL A 26 -5.70 -3.58 11.91
C VAL A 26 -5.80 -2.06 12.05
N LEU A 27 -6.83 -1.44 11.47
CA LEU A 27 -7.07 -0.01 11.58
C LEU A 27 -7.37 0.43 13.03
N ALA A 28 -8.24 -0.29 13.73
CA ALA A 28 -8.60 0.03 15.11
C ALA A 28 -7.37 -0.02 16.03
N TYR A 29 -6.54 -1.06 15.89
CA TYR A 29 -5.28 -1.18 16.62
C TYR A 29 -4.34 -0.02 16.31
N ALA A 30 -4.16 0.30 15.01
CA ALA A 30 -3.28 1.38 14.60
C ALA A 30 -3.74 2.74 15.13
N ALA A 31 -5.04 3.02 15.10
CA ALA A 31 -5.63 4.25 15.64
C ALA A 31 -5.45 4.33 17.17
N GLN A 32 -5.78 3.25 17.89
CA GLN A 32 -5.66 3.18 19.35
C GLN A 32 -4.23 3.44 19.83
N HIS A 33 -3.24 2.89 19.11
CA HIS A 33 -1.83 2.99 19.48
C HIS A 33 -1.09 4.12 18.76
N ARG A 34 -1.79 4.96 17.98
CA ARG A 34 -1.21 6.03 17.14
C ARG A 34 -0.01 5.52 16.33
N ARG A 35 -0.28 4.50 15.51
CA ARG A 35 0.68 3.82 14.64
C ARG A 35 0.38 4.13 13.19
N VAL A 36 1.41 4.32 12.37
CA VAL A 36 1.26 4.41 10.92
C VAL A 36 1.14 3.01 10.33
N ILE A 37 0.17 2.81 9.43
CA ILE A 37 0.00 1.53 8.75
C ILE A 37 0.94 1.47 7.53
N VAL A 38 1.67 0.38 7.38
CA VAL A 38 2.52 0.10 6.21
C VAL A 38 1.97 -1.11 5.50
N THR A 39 1.54 -0.96 4.25
CA THR A 39 0.88 -2.08 3.57
C THR A 39 1.05 -2.05 2.06
N LYS A 40 1.01 -3.25 1.46
CA LYS A 40 0.84 -3.45 0.01
C LYS A 40 -0.63 -3.70 -0.37
N ASN A 41 -1.49 -3.98 0.61
CA ASN A 41 -2.92 -4.23 0.40
C ASN A 41 -3.59 -2.93 -0.06
N THR A 42 -4.21 -2.97 -1.23
CA THR A 42 -4.84 -1.78 -1.82
C THR A 42 -6.17 -1.45 -1.13
N ASP A 43 -6.86 -2.45 -0.59
CA ASP A 43 -8.15 -2.28 0.07
C ASP A 43 -7.96 -1.63 1.46
N LEU A 44 -7.00 -2.12 2.25
CA LEU A 44 -6.60 -1.48 3.51
C LEU A 44 -6.14 -0.02 3.32
N VAL A 45 -5.46 0.30 2.21
CA VAL A 45 -5.10 1.70 1.90
C VAL A 45 -6.34 2.57 1.70
N LEU A 46 -7.37 2.07 1.02
CA LEU A 46 -8.63 2.80 0.86
C LEU A 46 -9.34 2.98 2.21
N ILE A 47 -9.39 1.93 3.03
CA ILE A 47 -9.97 1.98 4.37
C ILE A 47 -9.26 3.05 5.22
N CYS A 48 -7.92 3.11 5.17
CA CYS A 48 -7.17 4.18 5.84
C CYS A 48 -7.54 5.57 5.30
N CYS A 49 -7.73 5.72 3.98
CA CYS A 49 -8.11 6.99 3.37
C CYS A 49 -9.53 7.44 3.74
N GLU A 50 -10.44 6.50 3.99
CA GLU A 50 -11.81 6.78 4.43
C GLU A 50 -11.85 7.17 5.92
N ALA A 51 -11.00 6.53 6.73
CA ALA A 51 -10.86 6.82 8.15
C ALA A 51 -9.91 8.00 8.46
N GLU A 52 -9.39 8.67 7.42
CA GLU A 52 -8.37 9.72 7.53
C GLU A 52 -7.13 9.31 8.35
N HIS A 53 -6.77 8.02 8.29
CA HIS A 53 -5.64 7.46 9.01
C HIS A 53 -4.36 7.48 8.14
N PRO A 54 -3.22 7.95 8.66
CA PRO A 54 -1.96 7.97 7.93
C PRO A 54 -1.52 6.58 7.47
N VAL A 55 -1.15 6.46 6.20
CA VAL A 55 -0.77 5.18 5.59
C VAL A 55 0.43 5.31 4.65
N ILE A 56 1.34 4.34 4.76
CA ILE A 56 2.44 4.14 3.83
C ILE A 56 2.03 3.02 2.87
N TRP A 57 1.68 3.41 1.65
CA TRP A 57 1.36 2.49 0.58
C TRP A 57 2.64 2.00 -0.10
N TYR A 58 3.07 0.82 0.31
CA TYR A 58 4.26 0.18 -0.23
C TYR A 58 3.95 -0.55 -1.54
N ARG A 59 4.63 -0.17 -2.63
CA ARG A 59 4.46 -0.79 -3.95
C ARG A 59 5.75 -1.48 -4.38
N PRO A 60 5.95 -2.76 -4.00
CA PRO A 60 7.12 -3.51 -4.41
C PRO A 60 7.20 -3.60 -5.94
N LYS A 61 8.40 -3.43 -6.49
CA LYS A 61 8.73 -3.86 -7.86
C LYS A 61 9.76 -4.99 -7.75
N GLY A 62 9.40 -6.19 -8.19
CA GLY A 62 10.29 -7.35 -8.19
C GLY A 62 9.76 -8.54 -7.38
N ARG A 63 10.66 -9.48 -7.06
CA ARG A 63 10.35 -10.75 -6.37
C ARG A 63 10.78 -10.80 -4.90
N GLU A 64 11.37 -9.72 -4.38
CA GLU A 64 11.79 -9.67 -2.99
C GLU A 64 10.57 -9.72 -2.05
N SER A 65 10.79 -10.26 -0.85
CA SER A 65 9.74 -10.36 0.16
C SER A 65 9.40 -8.98 0.71
N PHE A 66 8.11 -8.80 1.07
CA PHE A 66 7.61 -7.56 1.65
C PHE A 66 8.39 -7.15 2.91
N ALA A 67 8.73 -8.11 3.78
CA ALA A 67 9.48 -7.86 5.00
C ALA A 67 10.88 -7.27 4.73
N VAL A 68 11.66 -7.87 3.82
CA VAL A 68 13.01 -7.38 3.46
C VAL A 68 12.94 -5.94 2.95
N GLN A 69 11.94 -5.67 2.13
CA GLN A 69 11.75 -4.38 1.49
C GLN A 69 11.25 -3.29 2.45
N VAL A 70 10.39 -3.64 3.41
CA VAL A 70 9.96 -2.75 4.48
C VAL A 70 11.12 -2.41 5.41
N ILE A 71 11.96 -3.40 5.74
CA ILE A 71 13.18 -3.17 6.53
C ILE A 71 14.09 -2.20 5.80
N THR A 72 14.42 -2.44 4.52
CA THR A 72 15.25 -1.52 3.72
C THR A 72 14.68 -0.11 3.70
N PHE A 73 13.36 0.03 3.59
CA PHE A 73 12.69 1.33 3.62
C PHE A 73 12.90 2.08 4.95
N PHE A 74 12.68 1.41 6.09
CA PHE A 74 12.86 2.03 7.41
C PHE A 74 14.33 2.22 7.79
N THR A 75 15.24 1.40 7.26
CA THR A 75 16.68 1.48 7.54
C THR A 75 17.39 2.55 6.72
N PHE A 76 17.01 2.80 5.46
CA PHE A 76 17.74 3.69 4.56
C PHE A 76 17.00 4.97 4.17
N GLY A 77 15.69 5.06 4.41
CA GLY A 77 14.82 6.03 3.74
C GLY A 77 14.04 6.96 4.65
N GLY A 78 14.58 7.43 5.78
CA GLY A 78 13.91 8.28 6.79
C GLY A 78 13.19 9.55 6.28
N GLU A 79 13.19 9.83 4.98
CA GLU A 79 12.36 10.84 4.29
C GLU A 79 10.85 10.64 4.48
N TRP A 80 10.37 9.41 4.73
CA TRP A 80 8.93 9.17 4.84
C TRP A 80 8.26 9.87 6.02
N GLU A 81 8.98 10.06 7.14
CA GLU A 81 8.47 10.81 8.30
C GLU A 81 8.20 12.26 7.92
N SER A 82 9.13 12.87 7.19
CA SER A 82 9.03 14.24 6.70
C SER A 82 7.93 14.39 5.65
N LEU A 83 7.72 13.38 4.82
CA LEU A 83 6.63 13.39 3.84
C LEU A 83 5.26 13.30 4.52
N LEU A 84 5.09 12.43 5.52
CA LEU A 84 3.83 12.34 6.29
C LEU A 84 3.56 13.58 7.15
N ALA A 85 4.57 14.41 7.43
CA ALA A 85 4.36 15.69 8.12
C ALA A 85 3.48 16.68 7.31
N SER A 86 3.45 16.52 5.98
CA SER A 86 2.82 17.45 5.05
C SER A 86 1.79 16.78 4.13
N ALA A 87 1.48 15.50 4.36
CA ALA A 87 0.65 14.69 3.49
C ALA A 87 -0.14 13.63 4.26
N ASP A 88 -1.23 13.19 3.63
CA ASP A 88 -2.14 12.19 4.21
C ASP A 88 -1.59 10.76 4.08
N ALA A 89 -0.86 10.51 3.00
CA ALA A 89 -0.30 9.21 2.68
C ALA A 89 1.05 9.33 1.99
N VAL A 90 1.87 8.28 2.10
CA VAL A 90 3.12 8.16 1.34
C VAL A 90 3.06 6.93 0.47
N GLN A 91 3.25 7.09 -0.83
CA GLN A 91 3.48 5.95 -1.71
C GLN A 91 4.97 5.72 -1.89
N GLN A 92 5.41 4.53 -1.52
CA GLN A 92 6.80 4.10 -1.67
C GLN A 92 6.98 3.25 -2.94
N GLY A 93 7.96 3.63 -3.76
CA GLY A 93 8.51 2.82 -4.85
C GLY A 93 9.85 2.17 -4.48
N LYS A 94 10.57 1.64 -5.47
CA LYS A 94 11.88 0.99 -5.22
C LYS A 94 12.95 1.96 -4.71
N THR A 95 12.99 3.17 -5.25
CA THR A 95 14.06 4.16 -4.97
C THR A 95 13.52 5.49 -4.47
N ASN A 96 12.22 5.75 -4.60
CA ASN A 96 11.63 7.07 -4.37
C ASN A 96 10.36 6.94 -3.51
N ALA A 97 10.15 7.93 -2.65
CA ALA A 97 8.92 8.14 -1.88
C ALA A 97 8.14 9.33 -2.46
N HIS A 98 6.81 9.26 -2.41
CA HIS A 98 5.94 10.36 -2.83
C HIS A 98 4.87 10.63 -1.78
N ALA A 99 4.83 11.87 -1.30
CA ALA A 99 3.69 12.42 -0.56
C ALA A 99 2.44 12.44 -1.44
N LEU A 100 1.30 12.03 -0.87
CA LEU A 100 0.00 12.01 -1.52
C LEU A 100 -1.09 12.52 -0.59
N THR A 101 -2.10 13.17 -1.17
CA THR A 101 -3.38 13.38 -0.51
C THR A 101 -4.28 12.15 -0.64
N PHE A 102 -5.27 11.99 0.23
CA PHE A 102 -6.24 10.89 0.12
C PHE A 102 -6.99 10.89 -1.23
N ALA A 103 -7.27 12.07 -1.78
CA ALA A 103 -7.87 12.18 -3.12
C ALA A 103 -6.97 11.59 -4.22
N GLN A 104 -5.66 11.84 -4.14
CA GLN A 104 -4.68 11.29 -5.07
C GLN A 104 -4.53 9.77 -4.90
N VAL A 105 -4.58 9.27 -3.67
CA VAL A 105 -4.57 7.82 -3.39
C VAL A 105 -5.79 7.15 -4.04
N ARG A 106 -7.01 7.63 -3.76
CA ARG A 106 -8.25 7.10 -4.37
C ARG A 106 -8.16 7.07 -5.90
N GLN A 107 -7.70 8.15 -6.52
CA GLN A 107 -7.55 8.20 -7.98
C GLN A 107 -6.55 7.16 -8.50
N ARG A 108 -5.43 6.94 -7.80
CA ARG A 108 -4.42 5.94 -8.18
C ARG A 108 -4.94 4.52 -8.03
N VAL A 109 -5.73 4.23 -6.99
CA VAL A 109 -6.36 2.93 -6.80
C VAL A 109 -7.35 2.63 -7.93
N VAL A 110 -8.24 3.57 -8.27
CA VAL A 110 -9.19 3.41 -9.38
C VAL A 110 -8.48 3.16 -10.71
N ARG A 111 -7.40 3.91 -11.01
CA ARG A 111 -6.58 3.68 -12.21
C ARG A 111 -5.96 2.29 -12.23
N ARG A 112 -5.51 1.79 -11.08
CA ARG A 112 -4.96 0.44 -10.94
C ARG A 112 -6.03 -0.62 -11.20
N MET A 113 -7.19 -0.52 -10.55
CA MET A 113 -8.28 -1.48 -10.73
C MET A 113 -8.69 -1.60 -12.19
N ARG A 114 -8.85 -0.45 -12.88
CA ARG A 114 -9.14 -0.43 -14.32
C ARG A 114 -8.06 -1.10 -15.16
N ARG A 115 -6.78 -0.88 -14.85
CA ARG A 115 -5.66 -1.54 -15.54
C ARG A 115 -5.68 -3.05 -15.32
N THR A 116 -5.82 -3.50 -14.08
CA THR A 116 -5.87 -4.93 -13.74
C THR A 116 -7.08 -5.60 -14.37
N GLN A 117 -8.23 -4.92 -14.42
CA GLN A 117 -9.42 -5.45 -15.08
C GLN A 117 -9.22 -5.58 -16.59
N ARG A 118 -8.62 -4.58 -17.25
CA ARG A 118 -8.25 -4.66 -18.67
C ARG A 118 -7.26 -5.80 -18.96
N GLU A 119 -6.23 -5.95 -18.13
CA GLU A 119 -5.24 -7.03 -18.26
C GLU A 119 -5.89 -8.41 -18.09
N ARG A 120 -6.81 -8.57 -17.11
CA ARG A 120 -7.59 -9.80 -16.94
C ARG A 120 -8.48 -10.09 -18.14
N THR A 121 -9.25 -9.11 -18.61
CA THR A 121 -10.13 -9.29 -19.78
C THR A 121 -9.34 -9.61 -21.05
N ALA A 122 -8.20 -8.96 -21.27
CA ALA A 122 -7.32 -9.26 -22.41
C ALA A 122 -6.77 -10.69 -22.33
N ARG A 123 -6.36 -11.14 -21.14
CA ARG A 123 -5.90 -12.50 -20.91
C ARG A 123 -7.01 -13.54 -21.15
N TYR A 124 -8.21 -13.32 -20.62
CA TYR A 124 -9.35 -14.21 -20.86
C TYR A 124 -9.72 -14.29 -22.35
N ARG A 125 -9.63 -13.19 -23.10
CA ARG A 125 -9.86 -13.20 -24.55
C ARG A 125 -8.78 -13.99 -25.30
N ALA A 126 -7.50 -13.75 -24.98
CA ALA A 126 -6.39 -14.47 -25.58
C ALA A 126 -6.43 -15.98 -25.29
N GLU A 127 -6.82 -16.36 -24.06
CA GLU A 127 -7.01 -17.77 -23.67
C GLU A 127 -8.20 -18.38 -24.44
N ARG A 128 -9.31 -17.66 -24.60
CA ARG A 128 -10.49 -18.16 -25.35
C ARG A 128 -10.22 -18.31 -26.86
N ASP A 129 -9.56 -17.33 -27.46
CA ASP A 129 -9.23 -17.34 -28.90
C ASP A 129 -8.17 -18.42 -29.21
N GLY A 130 -7.25 -18.69 -28.27
CA GLY A 130 -6.29 -19.79 -28.38
C GLY A 130 -6.89 -21.18 -28.13
N GLN A 131 -7.99 -21.28 -27.38
CA GLN A 131 -8.72 -22.54 -27.19
C GLN A 131 -9.59 -22.88 -28.41
N GLN A 132 -10.23 -21.88 -29.02
CA GLN A 132 -11.00 -22.08 -30.26
C GLN A 132 -10.16 -22.53 -31.45
N SER A 133 -8.87 -22.15 -31.52
CA SER A 133 -7.99 -22.59 -32.62
C SER A 133 -7.46 -24.03 -32.46
N LEU A 134 -7.68 -24.69 -31.31
CA LEU A 134 -7.26 -26.07 -31.06
C LEU A 134 -8.39 -27.08 -31.27
N ASP A 135 -9.64 -26.62 -31.26
CA ASP A 135 -10.84 -27.46 -31.47
C ASP A 135 -11.26 -27.52 -32.97
N ASP A 136 -10.64 -26.71 -33.83
CA ASP A 136 -10.92 -26.64 -35.28
C ASP A 136 -9.92 -27.43 -36.17
N ASP A 137 -8.95 -28.14 -35.57
CA ASP A 137 -7.99 -29.07 -36.23
C ASP A 137 -8.33 -30.56 -35.96
#